data_AF-A0A965CWA5-F1
#
_entry.id   AF-A0A965CWA5-F1
#
_cell.length_a   1.000
_cell.length_b   1.000
_cell.length_c   1.000
_cell.angle_alpha   90.00
_cell.angle_beta   90.00
_cell.angle_gamma   90.00
#
_symmetry.space_group_name_H-M   'P 1'
#
loop_
_entity.id
_entity.type
_entity.pdbx_description
1 polymer ?
#
loop_
_entity_poly.entity_id
_entity_poly.type
_entity_poly.pdbx_seq_one_letter_code
_entity_poly.pdbx_strand_id
1 'polypeptide(L)'
;ALRTAGFSIPSLDSTLENIALENQISPKDLYALIQEIESLEEESVTPPLQEEKQDFTEQKGFGRLNLQEALQELGEPLSEVMAYAKKQDIRAEAESRVKDLAESMNLTPMEYLDRLLPGKGILSDHEQ
;
A
#
# COMPACT_ATOMS: atom_id res chain seq x y z
N ALA A 1 -21.23 -11.05 -12.16
CA ALA A 1 -21.69 -10.74 -10.80
C ALA A 1 -23.23 -10.81 -10.62
N LEU A 2 -23.97 -9.69 -10.73
CA LEU A 2 -25.36 -9.61 -10.25
C LEU A 2 -26.40 -10.51 -10.95
N ARG A 3 -26.39 -10.62 -12.28
CA ARG A 3 -27.28 -11.56 -13.00
C ARG A 3 -27.00 -13.02 -12.63
N THR A 4 -25.72 -13.34 -12.39
CA THR A 4 -25.28 -14.67 -11.94
C THR A 4 -25.74 -14.95 -10.50
N ALA A 5 -25.81 -13.92 -9.66
CA ALA A 5 -26.37 -13.98 -8.32
C ALA A 5 -27.92 -14.00 -8.28
N GLY A 6 -28.59 -14.04 -9.44
CA GLY A 6 -30.06 -14.15 -9.54
C GLY A 6 -30.81 -12.83 -9.61
N PHE A 7 -30.12 -11.68 -9.74
CA PHE A 7 -30.76 -10.38 -9.84
C PHE A 7 -31.22 -10.05 -11.27
N SER A 8 -32.44 -9.55 -11.38
CA SER A 8 -33.02 -9.06 -12.64
C SER A 8 -32.50 -7.66 -12.92
N ILE A 9 -31.56 -7.54 -13.86
CA ILE A 9 -31.05 -6.25 -14.34
C ILE A 9 -31.68 -5.95 -15.70
N PRO A 10 -32.63 -5.02 -15.79
CA PRO A 10 -33.35 -4.72 -17.03
C PRO A 10 -32.45 -4.09 -18.10
N SER A 11 -31.55 -3.18 -17.72
CA SER A 11 -30.53 -2.59 -18.61
C SER A 11 -29.25 -2.26 -17.84
N LEU A 12 -28.12 -2.24 -18.56
CA LEU A 12 -26.82 -1.82 -18.01
C LEU A 12 -26.76 -0.31 -17.75
N ASP A 13 -27.65 0.47 -18.36
CA ASP A 13 -27.82 1.90 -18.11
C ASP A 13 -28.79 2.20 -16.95
N SER A 14 -29.41 1.16 -16.38
CA SER A 14 -30.32 1.34 -15.25
C SER A 14 -29.54 1.74 -14.01
N THR A 15 -30.03 2.77 -13.31
CA THR A 15 -29.44 3.21 -12.05
C THR A 15 -29.56 2.11 -10.99
N LEU A 16 -28.60 2.08 -10.06
CA LEU A 16 -28.60 1.16 -8.92
C LEU A 16 -29.91 1.20 -8.13
N GLU A 17 -30.51 2.39 -8.02
CA GLU A 17 -31.80 2.57 -7.36
C GLU A 17 -32.94 1.84 -8.09
N ASN A 18 -32.99 1.93 -9.42
CA ASN A 18 -34.00 1.23 -10.21
C ASN A 18 -33.80 -0.28 -10.15
N ILE A 19 -32.55 -0.76 -10.17
CA ILE A 19 -32.24 -2.18 -10.05
C ILE A 19 -32.64 -2.70 -8.66
N ALA A 20 -32.39 -1.92 -7.61
CA ALA A 20 -32.76 -2.29 -6.25
C ALA A 20 -34.28 -2.38 -6.08
N LEU A 21 -35.02 -1.39 -6.60
CA LEU A 21 -36.48 -1.36 -6.58
C LEU A 21 -37.10 -2.56 -7.31
N GLU A 22 -36.63 -2.88 -8.51
CA GLU A 22 -37.11 -4.03 -9.30
C GLU A 22 -36.85 -5.38 -8.61
N ASN A 23 -35.76 -5.47 -7.86
CA ASN A 23 -35.41 -6.68 -7.10
C ASN A 23 -35.95 -6.65 -5.66
N GLN A 24 -36.79 -5.67 -5.30
CA GLN A 24 -37.38 -5.48 -3.97
C GLN A 24 -36.35 -5.44 -2.83
N ILE A 25 -35.18 -4.90 -3.11
CA ILE A 25 -34.11 -4.71 -2.12
C ILE A 25 -33.81 -3.22 -1.94
N SER A 26 -33.22 -2.86 -0.81
CA SER A 26 -32.76 -1.49 -0.61
C SER A 26 -31.52 -1.23 -1.49
N PRO A 27 -31.34 -0.02 -2.03
CA PRO A 27 -30.12 0.35 -2.75
C PRO A 27 -28.84 0.12 -1.94
N LYS A 28 -28.92 0.30 -0.61
CA LYS A 28 -27.83 0.01 0.33
C LYS A 28 -27.47 -1.47 0.38
N ASP A 29 -28.47 -2.36 0.37
CA ASP A 29 -28.28 -3.80 0.44
C ASP A 29 -27.75 -4.33 -0.91
N LEU A 30 -28.25 -3.77 -2.02
CA LEU A 30 -27.69 -4.04 -3.35
C LEU A 30 -26.20 -3.68 -3.41
N TYR A 31 -25.82 -2.53 -2.86
CA TYR A 31 -24.42 -2.11 -2.84
C TYR A 31 -23.53 -3.05 -2.02
N ALA A 32 -24.00 -3.49 -0.85
CA ALA A 32 -23.28 -4.45 -0.02
C ALA A 32 -23.06 -5.80 -0.75
N LEU A 33 -24.07 -6.28 -1.48
CA LEU A 33 -23.99 -7.50 -2.26
C LEU A 33 -23.03 -7.39 -3.46
N ILE A 34 -22.97 -6.23 -4.11
CA ILE A 34 -21.99 -5.99 -5.18
C ILE A 34 -20.58 -6.10 -4.63
N GLN A 35 -20.31 -5.44 -3.50
CA GLN A 35 -18.99 -5.48 -2.85
C GLN A 35 -18.60 -6.89 -2.41
N GLU A 36 -19.56 -7.68 -1.90
CA GLU A 36 -19.32 -9.07 -1.50
C GLU A 36 -18.98 -9.95 -2.70
N ILE A 37 -19.68 -9.79 -3.84
CA ILE A 37 -19.40 -10.57 -5.06
C ILE A 37 -18.04 -10.17 -5.67
N GLU A 38 -17.71 -8.88 -5.71
CA GLU A 38 -16.41 -8.41 -6.20
C GLU A 38 -15.25 -8.94 -5.33
N SER A 39 -15.45 -8.97 -4.01
CA SER A 39 -14.45 -9.50 -3.06
C SER A 39 -14.23 -11.02 -3.20
N LEU A 40 -15.27 -11.77 -3.60
CA LEU A 40 -15.18 -13.22 -3.82
C LEU A 40 -14.54 -13.59 -5.17
N GLU A 41 -14.61 -12.71 -6.17
CA GLU A 41 -13.94 -12.92 -7.47
C GLU A 41 -12.41 -12.75 -7.39
N GLU A 42 -11.88 -12.10 -6.34
CA GLU A 42 -10.43 -11.94 -6.12
C GLU A 42 -9.74 -13.19 -5.52
N GLU A 43 -10.49 -14.12 -4.90
CA GLU A 43 -9.87 -15.19 -4.11
C GLU A 43 -9.62 -16.50 -4.86
N SER A 44 -9.99 -16.62 -6.15
CA SER A 44 -9.79 -17.88 -6.87
C SER A 44 -9.67 -17.77 -8.38
N VAL A 45 -8.46 -17.51 -8.89
CA VAL A 45 -7.90 -18.19 -10.08
C VAL A 45 -6.40 -17.93 -10.22
N THR A 46 -5.65 -19.00 -10.51
CA THR A 46 -4.22 -19.06 -10.86
C THR A 46 -3.72 -17.96 -11.83
N PRO A 47 -2.44 -17.55 -11.72
CA PRO A 47 -1.93 -16.34 -12.35
C PRO A 47 -1.84 -16.47 -13.88
N PRO A 48 -2.42 -15.55 -14.66
CA PRO A 48 -2.03 -15.34 -16.04
C PRO A 48 -0.72 -14.55 -16.06
N LEU A 49 0.28 -15.07 -16.78
CA LEU A 49 1.41 -14.29 -17.28
C LEU A 49 0.88 -13.12 -18.12
N GLN A 50 0.85 -11.91 -17.57
CA GLN A 50 0.67 -10.67 -18.32
C GLN A 50 1.56 -9.57 -17.76
N GLU A 51 2.24 -8.91 -18.69
CA GLU A 51 3.31 -7.95 -18.54
C GLU A 51 2.89 -6.72 -17.71
N GLU A 52 3.75 -6.42 -16.73
CA GLU A 52 4.17 -5.08 -16.28
C GLU A 52 3.14 -3.95 -16.44
N LYS A 53 2.08 -4.01 -15.66
CA LYS A 53 1.57 -2.77 -15.04
C LYS A 53 2.07 -2.79 -13.62
N GLN A 54 2.95 -1.85 -13.31
CA GLN A 54 3.40 -1.54 -11.96
C GLN A 54 2.18 -1.15 -11.14
N ASP A 55 1.46 -2.16 -10.66
CA ASP A 55 0.61 -2.05 -9.50
C ASP A 55 1.52 -1.55 -8.38
N PHE A 56 1.36 -0.27 -8.06
CA PHE A 56 1.62 0.24 -6.72
C PHE A 56 0.63 -0.46 -5.77
N THR A 57 0.75 -1.80 -5.67
CA THR A 57 0.38 -2.54 -4.48
C THR A 57 0.95 -1.76 -3.32
N GLU A 58 0.16 -1.67 -2.25
CA GLU A 58 0.48 -0.98 -1.03
C GLU A 58 1.80 -1.51 -0.42
N GLN A 59 2.92 -1.11 -0.99
CA GLN A 59 4.21 -1.13 -0.34
C GLN A 59 3.99 -0.24 0.86
N LYS A 60 3.91 -0.87 2.04
CA LYS A 60 3.83 -0.24 3.35
C LYS A 60 5.02 0.71 3.46
N GLY A 61 4.87 1.90 2.90
CA GLY A 61 6.00 2.77 2.62
C GLY A 61 6.60 3.24 3.92
N PHE A 62 7.91 3.14 4.06
CA PHE A 62 8.64 3.56 5.26
C PHE A 62 8.32 4.99 5.70
N GLY A 63 7.83 5.85 4.80
CA GLY A 63 7.37 7.19 5.12
C GLY A 63 6.18 7.29 6.10
N ARG A 64 5.41 6.21 6.30
CA ARG A 64 4.32 6.18 7.31
C ARG A 64 4.80 5.73 8.69
N LEU A 65 5.96 5.08 8.76
CA LEU A 65 6.54 4.53 9.98
C LEU A 65 7.41 5.58 10.68
N ASN A 66 7.58 5.43 11.99
CA ASN A 66 8.66 6.10 12.70
C ASN A 66 10.00 5.41 12.44
N LEU A 67 11.11 6.09 12.75
CA LEU A 67 12.45 5.55 12.50
C LEU A 67 12.66 4.22 13.23
N GLN A 68 12.18 4.06 14.46
CA GLN A 68 12.32 2.82 15.20
C GLN A 68 11.60 1.65 14.52
N GLU A 69 10.35 1.85 14.09
CA GLU A 69 9.55 0.86 13.37
C GLU A 69 10.19 0.49 12.04
N ALA A 70 10.68 1.48 11.29
CA ALA A 70 11.36 1.25 10.02
C ALA A 70 12.63 0.40 10.20
N LEU A 71 13.41 0.67 11.26
CA LEU A 71 14.60 -0.13 11.57
C LEU A 71 14.25 -1.53 12.08
N GLN A 72 13.16 -1.68 12.84
CA GLN A 72 12.67 -3.00 13.26
C GLN A 72 12.26 -3.86 12.07
N GLU A 73 11.56 -3.28 11.09
CA GLU A 73 11.20 -3.94 9.82
C GLU A 73 12.45 -4.33 9.01
N LEU A 74 13.52 -3.53 9.09
CA LEU A 74 14.81 -3.79 8.44
C LEU A 74 15.75 -4.72 9.24
N GLY A 75 15.36 -5.10 10.46
CA GLY A 75 16.15 -5.94 11.37
C GLY A 75 17.37 -5.24 11.96
N GLU A 76 17.37 -3.92 12.02
CA GLU A 76 18.52 -3.11 12.42
C GLU A 76 18.42 -2.60 13.86
N PRO A 77 19.51 -2.67 14.65
CA PRO A 77 19.53 -2.17 16.01
C PRO A 77 19.57 -0.64 16.01
N LEU A 78 18.48 -0.01 16.49
CA LEU A 78 18.34 1.45 16.63
C LEU A 78 19.57 2.11 17.25
N SER A 79 20.23 1.48 18.24
CA SER A 79 21.42 2.04 18.89
C SER A 79 22.60 2.23 17.94
N GLU A 80 22.84 1.28 17.04
CA GLU A 80 23.97 1.34 16.10
C GLU A 80 23.69 2.37 15.00
N VAL A 81 22.45 2.39 14.52
CA VAL A 81 21.99 3.34 13.51
C VAL A 81 22.04 4.77 14.05
N MET A 82 21.60 5.00 15.29
CA MET A 82 21.66 6.33 15.92
C MET A 82 23.10 6.77 16.19
N ALA A 83 23.99 5.85 16.54
CA ALA A 83 25.42 6.13 16.71
C ALA A 83 26.08 6.51 15.36
N TYR A 84 25.71 5.80 14.29
CA TYR A 84 26.15 6.11 12.93
C TYR A 84 25.60 7.46 12.45
N ALA A 85 24.30 7.70 12.63
CA ALA A 85 23.64 8.95 12.27
C ALA A 85 24.33 10.15 12.93
N LYS A 86 24.59 10.07 14.24
CA LYS A 86 25.31 11.10 14.99
C LYS A 86 26.73 11.33 14.47
N LYS A 87 27.43 10.27 14.04
CA LYS A 87 28.78 10.37 13.48
C LYS A 87 28.79 11.03 12.09
N GLN A 88 27.73 10.84 11.32
CA GLN A 88 27.57 11.38 9.96
C GLN A 88 26.82 12.72 9.90
N ASP A 89 26.53 13.32 11.06
CA ASP A 89 25.69 14.52 11.16
C ASP A 89 24.31 14.36 10.49
N ILE A 90 23.77 13.14 10.53
CA ILE A 90 22.43 12.83 10.02
C ILE A 90 21.44 13.02 11.17
N ARG A 91 20.42 13.83 10.93
CA ARG A 91 19.34 14.02 11.88
C ARG A 91 18.49 12.74 11.96
N ALA A 92 18.56 12.05 13.09
CA ALA A 92 17.81 10.83 13.34
C ALA A 92 17.13 10.90 14.72
N GLU A 93 15.83 10.62 14.75
CA GLU A 93 15.01 10.62 15.96
C GLU A 93 14.06 9.42 15.91
N ALA A 94 14.09 8.56 16.93
CA ALA A 94 13.41 7.27 16.95
C ALA A 94 11.89 7.36 16.76
N GLU A 95 11.27 8.35 17.42
CA GLU A 95 9.81 8.57 17.42
C GLU A 95 9.33 9.42 16.23
N SER A 96 10.26 10.06 15.51
CA SER A 96 9.95 10.89 14.36
C SER A 96 9.66 10.03 13.13
N ARG A 97 8.72 10.48 12.30
CA ARG A 97 8.39 9.78 11.05
C ARG A 97 9.58 9.87 10.09
N VAL A 98 9.86 8.76 9.42
CA VAL A 98 10.94 8.70 8.42
C VAL A 98 10.71 9.74 7.32
N LYS A 99 9.45 9.98 6.94
CA LYS A 99 9.09 11.02 5.98
C LYS A 99 9.51 12.42 6.43
N ASP A 100 9.18 12.80 7.66
CA ASP A 100 9.48 14.15 8.17
C ASP A 100 10.99 14.37 8.30
N LEU A 101 11.73 13.33 8.71
CA LEU A 101 13.20 13.33 8.78
C LEU A 101 13.81 13.47 7.37
N ALA A 102 13.32 12.69 6.41
CA ALA A 102 13.79 12.72 5.02
C ALA A 102 13.48 14.07 4.34
N GLU A 103 12.26 14.60 4.49
CA GLU A 103 11.86 15.89 3.95
C GLU A 103 12.71 17.03 4.50
N SER A 104 13.10 16.98 5.78
CA SER A 104 14.01 17.98 6.38
C SER A 104 15.39 18.04 5.70
N MET A 105 15.75 16.96 4.98
CA MET A 105 17.01 16.81 4.25
C MET A 105 16.81 16.85 2.73
N ASN A 106 15.60 17.14 2.24
CA ASN A 106 15.21 17.04 0.81
C ASN A 106 15.44 15.65 0.20
N LEU A 107 15.21 14.60 0.99
CA LEU A 107 15.32 13.21 0.57
C LEU A 107 13.96 12.52 0.58
N THR A 108 13.82 11.44 -0.17
CA THR A 108 12.72 10.48 -0.01
C THR A 108 12.96 9.59 1.22
N PRO A 109 11.90 9.01 1.81
CA PRO A 109 12.06 8.09 2.95
C PRO A 109 13.03 6.92 2.70
N MET A 110 13.05 6.41 1.46
CA MET A 110 13.98 5.35 1.03
C MET A 110 15.43 5.85 1.01
N GLU A 111 15.70 6.99 0.38
CA GLU A 111 17.05 7.58 0.31
C GLU A 111 17.60 7.94 1.69
N TYR A 112 16.73 8.42 2.58
CA TYR A 112 17.12 8.71 3.96
C TYR A 112 17.52 7.42 4.72
N LEU A 113 16.76 6.33 4.57
CA LEU A 113 17.10 5.04 5.17
C LEU A 113 18.36 4.44 4.56
N ASP A 114 18.56 4.55 3.25
CA ASP A 114 19.78 4.09 2.57
C ASP A 114 21.01 4.84 3.09
N ARG A 115 20.90 6.16 3.31
CA ARG A 115 21.97 6.97 3.89
C ARG A 115 22.30 6.60 5.34
N LEU A 116 21.30 6.15 6.10
CA LEU A 116 21.47 5.65 7.47
C LEU A 116 22.05 4.24 7.52
N LEU A 117 21.84 3.44 6.49
CA LEU A 117 22.20 2.02 6.41
C LEU A 117 23.05 1.73 5.15
N PRO A 118 24.25 2.33 5.03
CA PRO A 118 25.09 2.15 3.85
C PRO A 118 25.51 0.67 3.71
N GLY A 119 25.24 0.07 2.54
CA GLY A 119 25.65 -1.30 2.20
C GLY A 119 24.55 -2.35 2.31
N LYS A 120 23.33 -1.99 2.71
CA LYS A 120 22.15 -2.88 2.65
C LYS A 120 21.51 -2.97 1.28
N GLY A 121 21.90 -2.09 0.36
CA GLY A 121 21.36 -2.07 -0.99
C GLY A 121 19.87 -1.76 -1.05
N ILE A 122 19.38 -0.88 -0.17
CA ILE A 122 17.97 -0.44 -0.19
C ILE A 122 17.65 0.24 -1.52
N LEU A 123 18.65 0.91 -2.13
CA LEU A 123 18.59 1.45 -3.49
C LEU A 123 19.61 0.80 -4.46
N SER A 124 20.34 -0.23 -4.05
CA SER A 124 21.37 -0.86 -4.90
C SER A 124 20.75 -1.86 -5.87
N ASP A 125 20.05 -1.37 -6.87
CA ASP A 125 19.85 -2.08 -8.15
C ASP A 125 19.63 -1.11 -9.33
N HIS A 126 20.32 0.03 -9.33
CA HIS A 126 20.43 0.88 -10.51
C HIS A 126 21.86 1.38 -10.69
N GLU A 127 22.76 0.47 -11.07
CA GLU A 127 23.92 0.78 -11.92
C GLU A 127 24.56 -0.54 -12.37
N GLN A 128 24.21 -1.01 -13.56
CA GLN A 128 25.08 -1.09 -14.76
C GLN A 128 24.31 -1.67 -15.96
#